data_AF-A0A084AD30-F1
#
_entry.id   AF-A0A084AD30-F1
#
_cell.length_a   1.000
_cell.length_b   1.000
_cell.length_c   1.000
_cell.angle_alpha   90.00
_cell.angle_beta   90.00
_cell.angle_gamma   90.00
#
_symmetry.space_group_name_H-M   'P 1'
#
loop_
_entity.id
_entity.type
_entity.pdbx_description
1 polymer ?
#
loop_
_entity_poly.entity_id
_entity_poly.type
_entity_poly.pdbx_seq_one_letter_code
_entity_poly.pdbx_strand_id
1 'polypeptide(L)'
;MGLIYIPGDAEQVKTQLTNDLQMSEDFLKRLKEATSHLTTIVGGGKLDGKAYKKGLGLMEDCVLPTIQHTTSAIDGIKQDLSNFNKAKSGMPNEPLYEDKLTAHIAELEAQKAAQTALTAVYQSHILSLIAGPVRAAVDKAIHQFTDAKNQLSNWGNSVDEEIRKTTEKRDKLRHFDSTTNSLFHDSVSNLKIAMQGVEALNGSRINSDGSYSLPEGMDKSWFKKSKNLEPSKNELIEAAKRAGIPYKEFMDIYHSFQDKIGANAFGAKNFLAIMVMMKPGSLTRGKFSGFGIHGEKTFNYLMQDWRSIKNN
;
A
#
# COMPACT_ATOMS: atom_id res chain seq x y z
N MET A 1 5.25 -16.06 23.52
CA MET A 1 5.55 -16.66 22.20
C MET A 1 6.34 -15.62 21.44
N GLY A 2 7.52 -15.96 20.93
CA GLY A 2 8.35 -15.06 20.13
C GLY A 2 7.81 -14.86 18.70
N LEU A 3 8.40 -13.92 17.96
CA LEU A 3 8.04 -13.63 16.58
C LEU A 3 8.25 -14.83 15.64
N ILE A 4 7.39 -14.94 14.63
CA ILE A 4 7.44 -16.00 13.62
C ILE A 4 7.30 -15.36 12.24
N TYR A 5 8.17 -15.77 11.31
CA TYR A 5 8.05 -15.45 9.90
C TYR A 5 8.05 -16.73 9.08
N ILE A 6 7.01 -16.90 8.27
CA ILE A 6 6.86 -18.01 7.33
C ILE A 6 6.80 -17.41 5.90
N PRO A 7 7.77 -17.72 5.01
CA PRO A 7 7.77 -17.18 3.64
C PRO A 7 6.50 -17.48 2.86
N GLY A 8 5.94 -18.68 3.05
CA GLY A 8 4.69 -19.12 2.42
C GLY A 8 3.50 -18.23 2.81
N ASP A 9 3.31 -17.97 4.10
CA ASP A 9 2.23 -17.12 4.61
C ASP A 9 2.38 -15.68 4.08
N ALA A 10 3.61 -15.16 4.06
CA ALA A 10 3.87 -13.81 3.56
C ALA A 10 3.61 -13.69 2.04
N GLU A 11 3.94 -14.71 1.24
CA GLU A 11 3.59 -14.74 -0.19
C GLU A 11 2.09 -14.94 -0.43
N GLN A 12 1.41 -15.69 0.44
CA GLN A 12 -0.03 -15.87 0.37
C GLN A 12 -0.75 -14.54 0.62
N VAL A 13 -0.39 -13.80 1.68
CA VAL A 13 -0.92 -12.46 1.96
C VAL A 13 -0.73 -11.54 0.76
N LYS A 14 0.48 -11.51 0.20
CA LYS A 14 0.78 -10.70 -0.99
C LYS A 14 -0.12 -11.06 -2.17
N THR A 15 -0.22 -12.34 -2.50
CA THR A 15 -0.93 -12.81 -3.70
C THR A 15 -2.43 -12.60 -3.56
N GLN A 16 -3.02 -12.99 -2.42
CA GLN A 16 -4.45 -12.87 -2.18
C GLN A 16 -4.88 -11.41 -2.15
N LEU A 17 -4.19 -10.55 -1.38
CA LEU A 17 -4.54 -9.14 -1.33
C LEU A 17 -4.33 -8.43 -2.67
N THR A 18 -3.29 -8.78 -3.43
CA THR A 18 -3.09 -8.19 -4.78
C THR A 18 -4.28 -8.48 -5.69
N ASN A 19 -4.76 -9.74 -5.70
CA ASN A 19 -5.90 -10.14 -6.52
C ASN A 19 -7.19 -9.47 -6.06
N ASP A 20 -7.48 -9.49 -4.76
CA ASP A 20 -8.71 -8.92 -4.20
C ASP A 20 -8.78 -7.40 -4.40
N LEU A 21 -7.66 -6.70 -4.24
CA LEU A 21 -7.57 -5.24 -4.46
C LEU A 21 -7.75 -4.89 -5.93
N GLN A 22 -7.18 -5.68 -6.85
CA GLN A 22 -7.37 -5.46 -8.29
C GLN A 22 -8.83 -5.63 -8.69
N MET A 23 -9.50 -6.70 -8.21
CA MET A 23 -10.92 -6.92 -8.47
C MET A 23 -11.79 -5.81 -7.88
N SER A 24 -11.47 -5.36 -6.67
CA SER A 24 -12.19 -4.28 -5.99
C SER A 24 -12.06 -2.94 -6.73
N GLU A 25 -10.85 -2.61 -7.18
CA GLU A 25 -10.59 -1.40 -7.97
C GLU A 25 -11.34 -1.40 -9.30
N ASP A 26 -11.31 -2.52 -10.03
CA ASP A 26 -12.03 -2.64 -11.30
C ASP A 26 -13.55 -2.53 -11.11
N PHE A 27 -14.08 -3.11 -10.04
CA PHE A 27 -15.49 -2.99 -9.68
C PHE A 27 -15.87 -1.54 -9.35
N LEU A 28 -15.13 -0.90 -8.43
CA LEU A 28 -15.39 0.49 -8.00
C LEU A 28 -15.26 1.48 -9.16
N LYS A 29 -14.29 1.26 -10.06
CA LYS A 29 -14.10 2.06 -11.27
C LYS A 29 -15.31 1.98 -12.19
N ARG A 30 -15.79 0.77 -12.50
CA ARG A 30 -16.99 0.57 -13.33
C ARG A 30 -18.22 1.16 -12.67
N LEU A 31 -18.36 1.02 -11.36
CA LEU A 31 -19.48 1.57 -10.59
C LEU A 31 -19.46 3.12 -10.58
N LYS A 32 -18.28 3.73 -10.43
CA LYS A 32 -18.07 5.18 -10.51
C LYS A 32 -18.42 5.69 -11.91
N GLU A 33 -17.93 5.02 -12.96
CA GLU A 33 -18.21 5.36 -14.36
C GLU A 33 -19.72 5.28 -14.67
N ALA A 34 -20.37 4.19 -14.28
CA ALA A 34 -21.82 4.00 -14.48
C ALA A 34 -22.64 5.05 -13.72
N THR A 35 -22.29 5.32 -12.46
CA THR A 35 -22.99 6.32 -11.65
C THR A 35 -22.79 7.74 -12.20
N SER A 36 -21.57 8.08 -12.61
CA SER A 36 -21.27 9.39 -13.24
C SER A 36 -21.97 9.56 -14.59
N HIS A 37 -22.13 8.48 -15.35
CA HIS A 37 -22.88 8.49 -16.59
C HIS A 37 -24.38 8.73 -16.33
N LEU A 38 -24.95 8.05 -15.34
CA LEU A 38 -26.34 8.25 -14.92
C LEU A 38 -26.60 9.68 -14.44
N THR A 39 -25.72 10.25 -13.62
CA THR A 39 -25.84 11.64 -13.17
C THR A 39 -25.80 12.62 -14.35
N THR A 40 -24.92 12.37 -15.33
CA THR A 40 -24.82 13.20 -16.54
C THR A 40 -26.07 13.12 -17.42
N ILE A 41 -26.65 11.93 -17.63
CA ILE A 41 -27.85 11.77 -18.46
C ILE A 41 -29.06 12.47 -17.82
N VAL A 42 -29.23 12.34 -16.51
CA VAL A 42 -30.33 12.96 -15.77
C VAL A 42 -30.13 14.48 -15.68
N GLY A 43 -28.93 14.94 -15.34
CA GLY A 43 -28.59 16.37 -15.27
C GLY A 43 -28.64 17.08 -16.62
N GLY A 44 -28.34 16.36 -17.72
CA GLY A 44 -28.39 16.86 -19.09
C GLY A 44 -29.78 16.84 -19.75
N GLY A 45 -30.84 16.48 -19.01
CA GLY A 45 -32.23 16.53 -19.50
C GLY A 45 -32.64 15.42 -20.48
N LYS A 46 -31.79 14.40 -20.69
CA LYS A 46 -32.15 13.22 -21.50
C LYS A 46 -33.11 12.27 -20.79
N LEU A 47 -33.03 12.23 -19.46
CA LEU A 47 -34.05 11.68 -18.57
C LEU A 47 -34.60 12.84 -17.74
N ASP A 48 -35.81 13.30 -18.07
CA ASP A 48 -36.43 14.47 -17.42
C ASP A 48 -37.69 14.09 -16.63
N GLY A 49 -37.97 14.85 -15.57
CA GLY A 49 -39.05 14.59 -14.62
C GLY A 49 -38.65 14.86 -13.17
N LYS A 50 -39.62 15.24 -12.34
CA LYS A 50 -39.38 15.56 -10.92
C LYS A 50 -38.73 14.41 -10.14
N ALA A 51 -39.10 13.17 -10.44
CA ALA A 51 -38.53 11.99 -9.81
C ALA A 51 -37.07 11.73 -10.20
N TYR A 52 -36.72 11.88 -11.49
CA TYR A 52 -35.34 11.77 -11.94
C TYR A 52 -34.44 12.82 -11.30
N LYS A 53 -34.90 14.08 -11.23
CA LYS A 53 -34.14 15.18 -10.58
C LYS A 53 -33.95 14.96 -9.07
N LYS A 54 -34.91 14.35 -8.38
CA LYS A 54 -34.77 14.01 -6.95
C LYS A 54 -33.86 12.79 -6.73
N GLY A 55 -33.96 11.78 -7.60
CA GLY A 55 -33.07 10.61 -7.58
C GLY A 55 -31.62 10.94 -7.92
N LEU A 56 -31.39 11.96 -8.75
CA LEU A 56 -30.06 12.54 -9.01
C LEU A 56 -29.38 12.97 -7.71
N GLY A 57 -30.13 13.56 -6.77
CA GLY A 57 -29.63 13.92 -5.45
C GLY A 57 -29.06 12.74 -4.67
N LEU A 58 -29.73 11.57 -4.68
CA LEU A 58 -29.20 10.37 -4.01
C LEU A 58 -27.86 9.92 -4.62
N MET A 59 -27.78 9.96 -5.95
CA MET A 59 -26.57 9.58 -6.66
C MET A 59 -25.40 10.53 -6.36
N GLU A 60 -25.64 11.85 -6.42
CA GLU A 60 -24.60 12.87 -6.23
C GLU A 60 -24.23 13.11 -4.76
N ASP A 61 -25.22 13.03 -3.85
CA ASP A 61 -25.03 13.38 -2.45
C ASP A 61 -24.66 12.20 -1.57
N CYS A 62 -24.91 10.96 -2.03
CA CYS A 62 -24.67 9.78 -1.18
C CYS A 62 -23.93 8.66 -1.91
N VAL A 63 -24.35 8.26 -3.12
CA VAL A 63 -23.75 7.11 -3.82
C VAL A 63 -22.32 7.42 -4.28
N LEU A 64 -22.10 8.50 -5.03
CA LEU A 64 -20.76 8.92 -5.47
C LEU A 64 -19.79 9.14 -4.29
N PRO A 65 -20.18 9.90 -3.24
CA PRO A 65 -19.44 9.98 -1.97
C PRO A 65 -19.02 8.64 -1.36
N THR A 66 -19.90 7.65 -1.38
CA THR A 66 -19.64 6.33 -0.78
C THR A 66 -18.68 5.51 -1.63
N ILE A 67 -18.84 5.55 -2.96
CA ILE A 67 -17.89 4.96 -3.90
C ILE A 67 -16.50 5.56 -3.67
N GLN A 68 -16.42 6.89 -3.54
CA GLN A 68 -15.15 7.58 -3.33
C GLN A 68 -14.48 7.21 -2.00
N HIS A 69 -15.22 7.20 -0.89
CA HIS A 69 -14.69 6.76 0.41
C HIS A 69 -14.18 5.31 0.34
N THR A 70 -14.91 4.44 -0.36
CA THR A 70 -14.49 3.03 -0.54
C THR A 70 -13.22 2.94 -1.39
N THR A 71 -13.13 3.68 -2.49
CA THR A 71 -11.92 3.75 -3.32
C THR A 71 -10.72 4.24 -2.51
N SER A 72 -10.86 5.31 -1.72
CA SER A 72 -9.77 5.82 -0.89
C SER A 72 -9.31 4.82 0.17
N ALA A 73 -10.24 4.06 0.77
CA ALA A 73 -9.89 3.00 1.71
C ALA A 73 -9.11 1.86 1.04
N ILE A 74 -9.55 1.43 -0.15
CA ILE A 74 -8.83 0.42 -0.96
C ILE A 74 -7.44 0.91 -1.38
N ASP A 75 -7.30 2.18 -1.77
CA ASP A 75 -5.99 2.79 -2.05
C ASP A 75 -5.06 2.77 -0.84
N GLY A 76 -5.59 3.01 0.37
CA GLY A 76 -4.85 2.85 1.63
C GLY A 76 -4.33 1.43 1.84
N ILE A 77 -5.18 0.42 1.62
CA ILE A 77 -4.77 -0.99 1.74
C ILE A 77 -3.71 -1.35 0.69
N LYS A 78 -3.81 -0.82 -0.54
CA LYS A 78 -2.78 -0.99 -1.59
C LYS A 78 -1.43 -0.38 -1.17
N GLN A 79 -1.45 0.77 -0.52
CA GLN A 79 -0.23 1.40 0.00
C GLN A 79 0.40 0.56 1.11
N ASP A 80 -0.41 0.05 2.04
CA ASP A 80 0.06 -0.84 3.10
C ASP A 80 0.63 -2.14 2.54
N LEU A 81 -0.02 -2.74 1.54
CA LEU A 81 0.48 -3.92 0.83
C LEU A 81 1.81 -3.63 0.11
N SER A 82 1.97 -2.44 -0.48
CA SER A 82 3.26 -2.04 -1.08
C SER A 82 4.37 -1.97 -0.04
N ASN A 83 4.10 -1.41 1.14
CA ASN A 83 5.06 -1.33 2.24
C ASN A 83 5.39 -2.71 2.81
N PHE A 84 4.38 -3.56 2.99
CA PHE A 84 4.56 -4.97 3.37
C PHE A 84 5.48 -5.69 2.37
N ASN A 85 5.23 -5.54 1.06
CA ASN A 85 6.04 -6.18 0.02
C ASN A 85 7.50 -5.70 0.01
N LYS A 86 7.74 -4.42 0.32
CA LYS A 86 9.10 -3.89 0.49
C LYS A 86 9.80 -4.48 1.72
N ALA A 87 9.10 -4.61 2.85
CA ALA A 87 9.66 -5.27 4.03
C ALA A 87 9.95 -6.76 3.74
N LYS A 88 9.04 -7.43 3.04
CA LYS A 88 9.13 -8.84 2.68
C LYS A 88 10.31 -9.14 1.74
N SER A 89 10.69 -8.23 0.86
CA SER A 89 11.81 -8.46 -0.08
C SER A 89 13.17 -8.54 0.60
N GLY A 90 13.30 -7.99 1.82
CA GLY A 90 14.50 -8.10 2.65
C GLY A 90 14.56 -9.39 3.50
N MET A 91 13.48 -10.18 3.50
CA MET A 91 13.38 -11.40 4.31
C MET A 91 13.93 -12.62 3.57
N PRO A 92 14.54 -13.58 4.30
CA PRO A 92 15.05 -14.79 3.68
C PRO A 92 13.92 -15.71 3.20
N ASN A 93 14.25 -16.62 2.28
CA ASN A 93 13.32 -17.66 1.83
C ASN A 93 13.36 -18.90 2.74
N GLU A 94 13.33 -18.68 4.05
CA GLU A 94 13.29 -19.72 5.07
C GLU A 94 12.43 -19.29 6.26
N PRO A 95 11.78 -20.24 6.98
CA PRO A 95 11.08 -19.92 8.21
C PRO A 95 12.03 -19.41 9.31
N LEU A 96 11.65 -18.32 9.98
CA LEU A 96 12.36 -17.80 11.15
C LEU A 96 11.47 -17.87 12.39
N TYR A 97 12.04 -18.32 13.49
CA TYR A 97 11.38 -18.39 14.80
C TYR A 97 12.28 -17.72 15.82
N GLU A 98 11.83 -16.60 16.40
CA GLU A 98 12.65 -15.79 17.31
C GLU A 98 13.14 -16.60 18.53
N ASP A 99 12.27 -17.43 19.10
CA ASP A 99 12.60 -18.26 20.26
C ASP A 99 13.71 -19.27 19.93
N LYS A 100 13.69 -19.86 18.72
CA LYS A 100 14.73 -20.80 18.26
C LYS A 100 16.05 -20.10 17.97
N LEU A 101 15.99 -18.93 17.33
CA LEU A 101 17.19 -18.13 17.05
C LEU A 101 17.86 -17.68 18.36
N THR A 102 17.05 -17.25 19.33
CA THR A 102 17.53 -16.83 20.65
C THR A 102 18.16 -17.99 21.42
N ALA A 103 17.51 -19.15 21.43
CA ALA A 103 18.06 -20.35 22.05
C ALA A 103 19.38 -20.79 21.40
N HIS A 104 19.47 -20.74 20.07
CA HIS A 104 20.68 -21.14 19.35
C HIS A 104 21.86 -20.18 19.61
N ILE A 105 21.62 -18.87 19.70
CA ILE A 105 22.65 -17.90 20.10
C ILE A 105 23.17 -18.23 21.51
N ALA A 106 22.28 -18.46 22.46
CA ALA A 106 22.66 -18.80 23.84
C ALA A 106 23.46 -20.11 23.92
N GLU A 107 23.10 -21.11 23.11
CA GLU A 107 23.85 -22.36 23.02
C GLU A 107 25.26 -22.15 22.47
N LEU A 108 25.42 -21.40 21.38
CA LEU A 108 26.72 -21.07 20.79
C LEU A 108 27.60 -20.27 21.76
N GLU A 109 27.03 -19.31 22.49
CA GLU A 109 27.73 -18.55 23.52
C GLU A 109 28.18 -19.46 24.69
N ALA A 110 27.33 -20.39 25.12
CA ALA A 110 27.68 -21.36 26.16
C ALA A 110 28.79 -22.30 25.71
N GLN A 111 28.74 -22.78 24.46
CA GLN A 111 29.82 -23.60 23.88
C GLN A 111 31.14 -22.81 23.83
N LYS A 112 31.11 -21.55 23.37
CA LYS A 112 32.28 -20.66 23.35
C LYS A 112 32.87 -20.47 24.75
N ALA A 113 32.03 -20.24 25.75
CA ALA A 113 32.45 -20.07 27.14
C ALA A 113 33.09 -21.34 27.72
N ALA A 114 32.44 -22.50 27.53
CA ALA A 114 32.96 -23.79 27.96
C ALA A 114 34.32 -24.11 27.31
N GLN A 115 34.44 -23.86 26.01
CA GLN A 115 35.68 -24.10 25.27
C GLN A 115 36.81 -23.14 25.69
N THR A 116 36.49 -21.88 25.98
CA THR A 116 37.45 -20.91 26.53
C THR A 116 37.99 -21.39 27.88
N ALA A 117 37.10 -21.89 28.75
CA ALA A 117 37.49 -22.46 30.04
C ALA A 117 38.39 -23.69 29.88
N LEU A 118 38.05 -24.62 28.98
CA LEU A 118 38.91 -25.79 28.68
C LEU A 118 40.30 -25.37 28.20
N THR A 119 40.38 -24.36 27.33
CA THR A 119 41.64 -23.83 26.81
C THR A 119 42.53 -23.28 27.91
N ALA A 120 41.94 -22.52 28.86
CA ALA A 120 42.67 -22.00 30.00
C ALA A 120 43.22 -23.13 30.89
N VAL A 121 42.44 -24.21 31.10
CA VAL A 121 42.89 -25.41 31.82
C VAL A 121 44.05 -26.08 31.07
N TYR A 122 43.92 -26.33 29.77
CA TYR A 122 45.00 -26.92 28.96
C TYR A 122 46.27 -26.06 28.97
N GLN A 123 46.15 -24.74 28.84
CA GLN A 123 47.29 -23.82 28.92
C GLN A 123 47.99 -23.91 30.28
N SER A 124 47.23 -23.94 31.38
CA SER A 124 47.80 -24.10 32.72
C SER A 124 48.55 -25.43 32.88
N HIS A 125 48.03 -26.50 32.29
CA HIS A 125 48.66 -27.81 32.33
C HIS A 125 49.98 -27.83 31.56
N ILE A 126 50.03 -27.28 30.35
CA ILE A 126 51.27 -27.17 29.56
C ILE A 126 52.33 -26.35 30.28
N LEU A 127 51.96 -25.20 30.88
CA LEU A 127 52.88 -24.39 31.68
C LEU A 127 53.47 -25.18 32.86
N SER A 128 52.67 -26.04 33.50
CA SER A 128 53.17 -26.92 34.57
C SER A 128 54.17 -27.98 34.08
N LEU A 129 53.99 -28.51 32.86
CA LEU A 129 54.92 -29.48 32.27
C LEU A 129 56.25 -28.84 31.87
N ILE A 130 56.21 -27.60 31.37
CA ILE A 130 57.41 -26.81 31.03
C ILE A 130 58.26 -26.53 32.29
N ALA A 131 57.62 -26.33 33.44
CA ALA A 131 58.31 -26.13 34.71
C ALA A 131 58.92 -27.42 35.31
N GLY A 132 58.63 -28.60 34.74
CA GLY A 132 59.10 -29.91 35.20
C GLY A 132 60.42 -30.38 34.57
N PRO A 133 61.07 -31.44 35.12
CA PRO A 133 62.44 -31.84 34.76
C PRO A 133 62.62 -32.63 33.44
N VAL A 134 61.60 -32.78 32.57
CA VAL A 134 61.61 -33.73 31.44
C VAL A 134 61.59 -33.01 30.07
N ARG A 135 62.78 -32.77 29.48
CA ARG A 135 62.95 -32.00 28.21
C ARG A 135 62.24 -32.59 26.98
N ALA A 136 62.25 -33.90 26.77
CA ALA A 136 61.68 -34.52 25.54
C ALA A 136 60.13 -34.56 25.52
N ALA A 137 59.49 -34.52 26.69
CA ALA A 137 58.03 -34.41 26.79
C ALA A 137 57.54 -32.99 26.48
N VAL A 138 58.40 -31.98 26.69
CA VAL A 138 58.08 -30.56 26.54
C VAL A 138 57.90 -30.17 25.07
N ASP A 139 58.81 -30.57 24.18
CA ASP A 139 58.71 -30.20 22.75
C ASP A 139 57.46 -30.79 22.09
N LYS A 140 57.15 -32.07 22.38
CA LYS A 140 55.91 -32.72 21.90
C LYS A 140 54.65 -32.03 22.46
N ALA A 141 54.67 -31.64 23.73
CA ALA A 141 53.56 -30.94 24.36
C ALA A 141 53.35 -29.53 23.78
N ILE A 142 54.43 -28.81 23.44
CA ILE A 142 54.37 -27.48 22.79
C ILE A 142 53.77 -27.59 21.37
N HIS A 143 54.19 -28.58 20.59
CA HIS A 143 53.63 -28.80 19.25
C HIS A 143 52.13 -29.14 19.31
N GLN A 144 51.74 -30.10 20.16
CA GLN A 144 50.34 -30.47 20.36
C GLN A 144 49.49 -29.30 20.85
N PHE A 145 50.02 -28.47 21.75
CA PHE A 145 49.36 -27.25 22.22
C PHE A 145 49.18 -26.22 21.09
N THR A 146 50.18 -26.05 20.23
CA THR A 146 50.12 -25.11 19.11
C THR A 146 49.08 -25.54 18.09
N ASP A 147 49.02 -26.82 17.75
CA ASP A 147 48.01 -27.38 16.85
C ASP A 147 46.59 -27.24 17.44
N ALA A 148 46.42 -27.60 18.73
CA ALA A 148 45.15 -27.44 19.43
C ALA A 148 44.71 -25.96 19.50
N LYS A 149 45.63 -25.04 19.74
CA LYS A 149 45.37 -23.59 19.73
C LYS A 149 44.93 -23.10 18.36
N ASN A 150 45.56 -23.56 17.29
CA ASN A 150 45.20 -23.18 15.93
C ASN A 150 43.81 -23.71 15.55
N GLN A 151 43.52 -24.98 15.85
CA GLN A 151 42.20 -25.58 15.66
C GLN A 151 41.12 -24.86 16.45
N LEU A 152 41.41 -24.52 17.71
CA LEU A 152 40.52 -23.76 18.57
C LEU A 152 40.24 -22.36 18.03
N SER A 153 41.28 -21.65 17.58
CA SER A 153 41.14 -20.32 16.99
C SER A 153 40.21 -20.36 15.78
N ASN A 154 40.38 -21.36 14.90
CA ASN A 154 39.52 -21.56 13.73
C ASN A 154 38.08 -21.90 14.12
N TRP A 155 37.89 -22.76 15.13
CA TRP A 155 36.57 -23.08 15.66
C TRP A 155 35.89 -21.85 16.29
N GLY A 156 36.62 -21.07 17.08
CA GLY A 156 36.13 -19.83 17.69
C GLY A 156 35.66 -18.81 16.65
N ASN A 157 36.45 -18.63 15.58
CA ASN A 157 36.06 -17.79 14.44
C ASN A 157 34.79 -18.30 13.74
N SER A 158 34.64 -19.63 13.61
CA SER A 158 33.43 -20.23 13.03
C SER A 158 32.20 -19.98 13.90
N VAL A 159 32.31 -20.18 15.21
CA VAL A 159 31.23 -19.94 16.19
C VAL A 159 30.86 -18.46 16.23
N ASP A 160 31.83 -17.55 16.22
CA ASP A 160 31.58 -16.11 16.20
C ASP A 160 30.83 -15.68 14.93
N GLU A 161 31.19 -16.25 13.79
CA GLU A 161 30.48 -16.02 12.54
C GLU A 161 29.04 -16.58 12.56
N GLU A 162 28.82 -17.74 13.19
CA GLU A 162 27.48 -18.32 13.37
C GLU A 162 26.61 -17.51 14.33
N ILE A 163 27.17 -17.04 15.45
CA ILE A 163 26.50 -16.13 16.38
C ILE A 163 26.08 -14.85 15.63
N ARG A 164 27.00 -14.27 14.85
CA ARG A 164 26.73 -13.05 14.06
C ARG A 164 25.59 -13.28 13.07
N LYS A 165 25.67 -14.34 12.24
CA LYS A 165 24.62 -14.68 11.26
C LYS A 165 23.26 -14.95 11.91
N THR A 166 23.24 -15.67 13.04
CA THR A 166 22.00 -16.00 13.75
C THR A 166 21.38 -14.76 14.38
N THR A 167 22.21 -13.87 14.93
CA THR A 167 21.82 -12.55 15.44
C THR A 167 21.22 -11.69 14.33
N GLU A 168 21.85 -11.62 13.16
CA GLU A 168 21.34 -10.88 12.01
C GLU A 168 19.98 -11.39 11.53
N LYS A 169 19.74 -12.71 11.53
CA LYS A 169 18.42 -13.27 11.21
C LYS A 169 17.35 -12.84 12.22
N ARG A 170 17.67 -12.87 13.51
CA ARG A 170 16.75 -12.43 14.58
C ARG A 170 16.44 -10.94 14.47
N ASP A 171 17.45 -10.12 14.22
CA ASP A 171 17.29 -8.68 14.12
C ASP A 171 16.49 -8.29 12.86
N LYS A 172 16.70 -9.00 11.73
CA LYS A 172 15.83 -8.88 10.55
C LYS A 172 14.38 -9.23 10.86
N LEU A 173 14.12 -10.30 11.60
CA LEU A 173 12.78 -10.70 12.01
C LEU A 173 12.10 -9.62 12.88
N ARG A 174 12.80 -9.06 13.86
CA ARG A 174 12.30 -7.95 14.69
C ARG A 174 12.06 -6.68 13.88
N HIS A 175 12.96 -6.37 12.95
CA HIS A 175 12.79 -5.20 12.09
C HIS A 175 11.58 -5.36 11.16
N PHE A 176 11.40 -6.55 10.58
CA PHE A 176 10.23 -6.88 9.78
C PHE A 176 8.95 -6.65 10.59
N ASP A 177 8.85 -7.24 11.78
CA ASP A 177 7.70 -7.04 12.68
C ASP A 177 7.44 -5.55 12.97
N SER A 178 8.48 -4.80 13.38
CA SER A 178 8.35 -3.37 13.68
C SER A 178 7.85 -2.52 12.49
N THR A 179 8.13 -2.97 11.26
CA THR A 179 7.73 -2.29 10.03
C THR A 179 6.34 -2.72 9.55
N THR A 180 5.90 -3.94 9.88
CA THR A 180 4.66 -4.52 9.36
C THR A 180 3.51 -4.56 10.35
N ASN A 181 3.77 -4.55 11.66
CA ASN A 181 2.75 -4.78 12.70
C ASN A 181 1.64 -3.71 12.72
N SER A 182 1.96 -2.46 12.36
CA SER A 182 0.97 -1.38 12.27
C SER A 182 0.31 -1.27 10.90
N LEU A 183 0.78 -1.99 9.88
CA LEU A 183 0.19 -1.93 8.55
C LEU A 183 -1.25 -2.42 8.60
N PHE A 184 -2.08 -1.91 7.69
CA PHE A 184 -3.49 -2.27 7.54
C PHE A 184 -4.42 -1.78 8.65
N HIS A 185 -3.93 -1.32 9.82
CA HIS A 185 -4.79 -0.88 10.91
C HIS A 185 -5.73 0.27 10.49
N ASP A 186 -5.15 1.37 10.01
CA ASP A 186 -5.92 2.54 9.60
C ASP A 186 -6.70 2.30 8.32
N SER A 187 -6.10 1.60 7.34
CA SER A 187 -6.73 1.37 6.04
C SER A 187 -7.92 0.41 6.12
N VAL A 188 -7.86 -0.63 6.97
CA VAL A 188 -9.01 -1.51 7.28
C VAL A 188 -10.06 -0.76 8.09
N SER A 189 -9.66 0.09 9.04
CA SER A 189 -10.60 0.95 9.77
C SER A 189 -11.37 1.88 8.82
N ASN A 190 -10.68 2.51 7.89
CA ASN A 190 -11.27 3.35 6.85
C ASN A 190 -12.19 2.55 5.92
N LEU A 191 -11.82 1.31 5.56
CA LEU A 191 -12.68 0.43 4.76
C LEU A 191 -13.96 0.08 5.53
N LYS A 192 -13.86 -0.24 6.82
CA LYS A 192 -15.02 -0.52 7.68
C LYS A 192 -15.97 0.69 7.73
N ILE A 193 -15.43 1.90 7.88
CA ILE A 193 -16.22 3.14 7.83
C ILE A 193 -16.90 3.31 6.47
N ALA A 194 -16.19 3.04 5.37
CA ALA A 194 -16.78 3.09 4.03
C ALA A 194 -17.91 2.07 3.85
N MET A 195 -17.75 0.85 4.38
CA MET A 195 -18.79 -0.20 4.35
C MET A 195 -20.03 0.16 5.18
N GLN A 196 -19.86 0.88 6.30
CA GLN A 196 -21.01 1.46 7.01
C GLN A 196 -21.78 2.46 6.14
N GLY A 197 -21.09 3.22 5.29
CA GLY A 197 -21.71 4.06 4.25
C GLY A 197 -22.49 3.26 3.20
N VAL A 198 -22.03 2.05 2.86
CA VAL A 198 -22.76 1.14 1.96
C VAL A 198 -24.01 0.58 2.63
N GLU A 199 -23.91 0.12 3.87
CA GLU A 199 -25.06 -0.36 4.67
C GLU A 199 -26.12 0.74 4.83
N ALA A 200 -25.65 1.96 5.07
CA ALA A 200 -26.44 3.17 5.11
C ALA A 200 -27.26 3.39 3.83
N LEU A 201 -26.61 3.27 2.66
CA LEU A 201 -27.29 3.37 1.37
C LEU A 201 -28.29 2.22 1.18
N ASN A 202 -27.95 1.00 1.58
CA ASN A 202 -28.82 -0.16 1.48
C ASN A 202 -30.09 -0.03 2.35
N GLY A 203 -29.97 0.59 3.53
CA GLY A 203 -31.11 0.89 4.40
C GLY A 203 -31.92 2.13 4.01
N SER A 204 -31.51 2.85 2.96
CA SER A 204 -32.19 4.07 2.52
C SER A 204 -33.52 3.78 1.85
N ARG A 205 -34.52 4.63 2.12
CA ARG A 205 -35.83 4.55 1.48
C ARG A 205 -35.87 5.49 0.29
N ILE A 206 -36.36 4.98 -0.84
CA ILE A 206 -36.61 5.76 -2.05
C ILE A 206 -38.12 5.86 -2.24
N ASN A 207 -38.64 7.08 -2.27
CA ASN A 207 -40.06 7.35 -2.47
C ASN A 207 -40.41 7.34 -3.96
N SER A 208 -41.69 7.13 -4.27
CA SER A 208 -42.21 7.13 -5.66
C SER A 208 -42.00 8.46 -6.40
N ASP A 209 -41.82 9.55 -5.66
CA ASP A 209 -41.53 10.88 -6.19
C ASP A 209 -40.01 11.12 -6.41
N GLY A 210 -39.17 10.10 -6.23
CA GLY A 210 -37.72 10.13 -6.37
C GLY A 210 -36.95 10.73 -5.19
N SER A 211 -37.63 11.22 -4.15
CA SER A 211 -36.95 11.66 -2.93
C SER A 211 -36.41 10.47 -2.14
N TYR A 212 -35.38 10.70 -1.34
CA TYR A 212 -34.75 9.66 -0.53
C TYR A 212 -34.60 10.09 0.93
N SER A 213 -34.64 9.12 1.83
CA SER A 213 -34.33 9.31 3.25
C SER A 213 -33.35 8.24 3.71
N LEU A 214 -32.27 8.68 4.33
CA LEU A 214 -31.32 7.79 4.99
C LEU A 214 -31.92 7.25 6.30
N PRO A 215 -31.50 6.07 6.78
CA PRO A 215 -31.81 5.56 8.12
C PRO A 215 -31.68 6.61 9.23
N GLU A 216 -32.58 6.54 10.21
CA GLU A 216 -32.54 7.42 11.38
C GLU A 216 -31.21 7.27 12.15
N GLY A 217 -30.70 8.39 12.66
CA GLY A 217 -29.42 8.43 13.39
C GLY A 217 -28.16 8.53 12.51
N MET A 218 -28.30 8.56 11.19
CA MET A 218 -27.14 8.66 10.29
C MET A 218 -26.64 10.10 10.12
N ASP A 219 -25.33 10.28 10.26
CA ASP A 219 -24.67 11.55 10.00
C ASP A 219 -24.54 11.84 8.49
N LYS A 220 -25.42 12.70 7.98
CA LYS A 220 -25.37 13.20 6.59
C LYS A 220 -24.10 13.98 6.26
N SER A 221 -23.36 14.47 7.26
CA SER A 221 -22.09 15.19 7.05
C SER A 221 -20.99 14.26 6.52
N TRP A 222 -21.06 12.96 6.80
CA TRP A 222 -20.10 11.97 6.33
C TRP A 222 -20.01 11.90 4.80
N PHE A 223 -21.16 11.95 4.11
CA PHE A 223 -21.21 11.98 2.65
C PHE A 223 -20.75 13.33 2.07
N LYS A 224 -20.82 14.41 2.85
CA LYS A 224 -20.33 15.73 2.43
C LYS A 224 -18.81 15.85 2.55
N LYS A 225 -18.18 15.14 3.50
CA LYS A 225 -16.72 15.13 3.67
C LYS A 225 -15.98 14.61 2.42
N SER A 226 -16.59 13.72 1.63
CA SER A 226 -16.00 13.22 0.38
C SER A 226 -16.27 14.07 -0.86
N LYS A 227 -17.28 14.95 -0.87
CA LYS A 227 -17.45 15.93 -1.97
C LYS A 227 -16.23 16.84 -2.17
N ASN A 228 -15.32 16.89 -1.19
CA ASN A 228 -14.08 17.65 -1.21
C ASN A 228 -12.83 16.77 -1.07
N LEU A 229 -12.95 15.43 -1.20
CA LEU A 229 -11.78 14.59 -1.33
C LEU A 229 -11.24 14.80 -2.75
N GLU A 230 -10.03 15.33 -2.84
CA GLU A 230 -9.31 15.40 -4.11
C GLU A 230 -9.18 13.97 -4.69
N PRO A 231 -9.21 13.82 -6.02
CA PRO A 231 -8.98 12.53 -6.65
C PRO A 231 -7.65 11.95 -6.18
N SER A 232 -7.59 10.63 -5.97
CA SER A 232 -6.34 10.02 -5.53
C SER A 232 -5.28 10.15 -6.63
N LYS A 233 -4.00 10.18 -6.23
CA LYS A 233 -2.88 10.23 -7.19
C LYS A 233 -2.96 9.10 -8.22
N ASN A 234 -3.42 7.91 -7.81
CA ASN A 234 -3.58 6.77 -8.71
C ASN A 234 -4.73 7.00 -9.70
N GLU A 235 -5.86 7.57 -9.25
CA GLU A 235 -6.97 7.94 -10.14
C GLU A 235 -6.53 8.97 -11.20
N LEU A 236 -5.69 9.94 -10.81
CA LEU A 236 -5.12 10.94 -11.72
C LEU A 236 -4.14 10.30 -12.72
N ILE A 237 -3.30 9.37 -12.27
CA ILE A 237 -2.36 8.63 -13.14
C ILE A 237 -3.12 7.78 -14.16
N GLU A 238 -4.15 7.06 -13.73
CA GLU A 238 -4.95 6.21 -14.61
C GLU A 238 -5.78 7.04 -15.60
N ALA A 239 -6.29 8.19 -15.17
CA ALA A 239 -6.97 9.13 -16.06
C ALA A 239 -6.01 9.68 -17.13
N ALA A 240 -4.78 10.03 -16.75
CA ALA A 240 -3.75 10.46 -17.70
C ALA A 240 -3.41 9.37 -18.73
N LYS A 241 -3.19 8.13 -18.26
CA LYS A 241 -2.94 6.97 -19.14
C LYS A 241 -4.07 6.74 -20.13
N ARG A 242 -5.33 6.81 -19.67
CA ARG A 242 -6.52 6.62 -20.52
C ARG A 242 -6.72 7.74 -21.53
N ALA A 243 -6.42 8.96 -21.13
CA ALA A 243 -6.42 10.12 -22.03
C ALA A 243 -5.27 10.06 -23.05
N GLY A 244 -4.26 9.21 -22.83
CA GLY A 244 -3.06 9.15 -23.65
C GLY A 244 -2.15 10.37 -23.48
N ILE A 245 -2.21 11.02 -22.31
CA ILE A 245 -1.47 12.25 -22.00
C ILE A 245 -0.43 11.92 -20.93
N PRO A 246 0.82 12.43 -21.04
CA PRO A 246 1.79 12.35 -19.95
C PRO A 246 1.22 12.86 -18.64
N TYR A 247 1.46 12.15 -17.53
CA TYR A 247 0.86 12.48 -16.24
C TYR A 247 1.09 13.94 -15.81
N LYS A 248 2.27 14.48 -16.08
CA LYS A 248 2.61 15.87 -15.76
C LYS A 248 1.70 16.86 -16.50
N GLU A 249 1.56 16.70 -17.82
CA GLU A 249 0.68 17.54 -18.65
C GLU A 249 -0.79 17.38 -18.25
N PHE A 250 -1.21 16.17 -17.91
CA PHE A 250 -2.56 15.92 -17.40
C PHE A 250 -2.84 16.71 -16.11
N MET A 251 -1.87 16.74 -15.18
CA MET A 251 -1.97 17.51 -13.94
C MET A 251 -1.97 19.01 -14.18
N ASP A 252 -1.17 19.50 -15.13
CA ASP A 252 -1.15 20.92 -15.49
C ASP A 252 -2.52 21.36 -16.04
N ILE A 253 -3.16 20.54 -16.87
CA ILE A 253 -4.52 20.79 -17.38
C ILE A 253 -5.53 20.74 -16.22
N TYR A 254 -5.42 19.75 -15.33
CA TYR A 254 -6.32 19.58 -14.19
C TYR A 254 -6.31 20.80 -13.27
N HIS A 255 -5.11 21.26 -12.86
CA HIS A 255 -4.96 22.44 -12.01
C HIS A 255 -5.38 23.74 -12.71
N SER A 256 -4.95 23.95 -13.96
CA SER A 256 -5.37 25.11 -14.77
C SER A 256 -6.89 25.22 -14.89
N PHE A 257 -7.57 24.08 -15.03
CA PHE A 257 -9.02 24.03 -15.06
C PHE A 257 -9.62 24.37 -13.68
N GLN A 258 -9.13 23.77 -12.60
CA GLN A 258 -9.55 24.11 -11.23
C GLN A 258 -9.37 25.60 -10.91
N ASP A 259 -8.27 26.21 -11.32
CA ASP A 259 -7.98 27.63 -11.11
C ASP A 259 -8.96 28.54 -11.86
N LYS A 260 -9.31 28.17 -13.10
CA LYS A 260 -10.20 28.99 -13.95
C LYS A 260 -11.66 28.96 -13.55
N ILE A 261 -12.18 27.81 -13.08
CA ILE A 261 -13.61 27.66 -12.77
C ILE A 261 -13.90 27.49 -11.27
N GLY A 262 -12.86 27.41 -10.45
CA GLY A 262 -12.91 27.09 -9.03
C GLY A 262 -12.90 25.58 -8.79
N ALA A 263 -12.00 25.11 -7.90
CA ALA A 263 -11.85 23.69 -7.56
C ALA A 263 -13.16 23.02 -7.09
N ASN A 264 -14.08 23.82 -6.53
CA ASN A 264 -15.37 23.37 -6.05
C ASN A 264 -16.50 23.41 -7.09
N ALA A 265 -16.25 23.92 -8.29
CA ALA A 265 -17.28 23.97 -9.34
C ALA A 265 -17.58 22.57 -9.87
N PHE A 266 -18.84 22.35 -10.24
CA PHE A 266 -19.33 21.07 -10.78
C PHE A 266 -18.48 20.56 -11.95
N GLY A 267 -18.00 21.46 -12.83
CA GLY A 267 -17.10 21.10 -13.92
C GLY A 267 -15.77 20.53 -13.42
N ALA A 268 -15.15 21.17 -12.41
CA ALA A 268 -13.86 20.77 -11.86
C ALA A 268 -13.94 19.42 -11.14
N LYS A 269 -15.03 19.21 -10.38
CA LYS A 269 -15.32 17.96 -9.68
C LYS A 269 -15.52 16.77 -10.64
N ASN A 270 -16.04 17.04 -11.84
CA ASN A 270 -16.32 16.00 -12.83
C ASN A 270 -15.29 15.91 -13.96
N PHE A 271 -14.21 16.71 -13.91
CA PHE A 271 -13.17 16.73 -14.96
C PHE A 271 -12.57 15.35 -15.20
N LEU A 272 -12.29 14.59 -14.13
CA LEU A 272 -11.73 13.25 -14.24
C LEU A 272 -12.66 12.29 -14.97
N ALA A 273 -13.96 12.33 -14.65
CA ALA A 273 -14.97 11.51 -15.31
C ALA A 273 -15.13 11.89 -16.79
N ILE A 274 -15.10 13.21 -17.09
CA ILE A 274 -15.16 13.77 -18.44
C ILE A 274 -13.96 13.30 -19.27
N MET A 275 -12.74 13.38 -18.72
CA MET A 275 -11.51 12.93 -19.40
C MET A 275 -11.45 11.41 -19.59
N VAL A 276 -11.90 10.63 -18.60
CA VAL A 276 -11.96 9.16 -18.69
C VAL A 276 -12.97 8.68 -19.75
N MET A 277 -14.07 9.41 -19.96
CA MET A 277 -15.06 9.09 -20.98
C MET A 277 -14.62 9.45 -22.42
N MET A 278 -13.54 10.22 -22.58
CA MET A 278 -13.05 10.66 -23.88
C MET A 278 -11.91 9.76 -24.39
N LYS A 279 -12.22 8.86 -25.33
CA LYS A 279 -11.18 8.12 -26.09
C LYS A 279 -10.26 9.12 -26.85
N PRO A 280 -8.97 8.79 -27.07
CA PRO A 280 -8.11 9.56 -27.96
C PRO A 280 -8.77 9.75 -29.33
N GLY A 281 -8.88 11.00 -29.79
CA GLY A 281 -9.54 11.37 -31.06
C GLY A 281 -11.03 11.75 -30.98
N SER A 282 -11.62 11.79 -29.78
CA SER A 282 -13.07 12.04 -29.60
C SER A 282 -13.46 13.48 -29.22
N LEU A 283 -12.50 14.39 -29.06
CA LEU A 283 -12.71 15.83 -28.84
C LEU A 283 -13.25 16.49 -30.12
N THR A 284 -14.52 16.27 -30.43
CA THR A 284 -15.22 16.98 -31.51
C THR A 284 -16.17 18.01 -30.93
N ARG A 285 -16.23 19.18 -31.56
CA ARG A 285 -17.10 20.30 -31.16
C ARG A 285 -18.55 19.86 -30.98
N GLY A 286 -19.01 18.93 -31.84
CA GLY A 286 -20.37 18.39 -31.85
C GLY A 286 -20.77 17.58 -30.61
N LYS A 287 -19.81 17.00 -29.87
CA LYS A 287 -20.12 16.30 -28.60
C LYS A 287 -20.26 17.27 -27.43
N PHE A 288 -19.59 18.41 -27.50
CA PHE A 288 -19.64 19.44 -26.46
C PHE A 288 -20.80 20.40 -26.63
N SER A 289 -21.25 20.64 -27.87
CA SER A 289 -22.45 21.44 -28.15
C SER A 289 -23.73 20.82 -27.57
N GLY A 290 -23.75 19.50 -27.31
CA GLY A 290 -24.85 18.82 -26.61
C GLY A 290 -25.01 19.20 -25.13
N PHE A 291 -24.02 19.89 -24.54
CA PHE A 291 -24.06 20.40 -23.16
C PHE A 291 -24.35 21.92 -23.11
N GLY A 292 -24.89 22.48 -24.20
CA GLY A 292 -25.27 23.89 -24.29
C GLY A 292 -24.07 24.85 -24.34
N ILE A 293 -24.35 26.13 -24.08
CA ILE A 293 -23.38 27.24 -24.23
C ILE A 293 -22.12 27.03 -23.37
N HIS A 294 -22.28 26.38 -22.21
CA HIS A 294 -21.15 26.07 -21.32
C HIS A 294 -20.28 24.94 -21.86
N GLY A 295 -20.88 23.90 -22.46
CA GLY A 295 -20.13 22.84 -23.15
C GLY A 295 -19.29 23.38 -24.30
N GLU A 296 -19.83 24.31 -25.09
CA GLU A 296 -19.11 24.95 -26.19
C GLU A 296 -17.93 25.80 -25.69
N LYS A 297 -18.11 26.55 -24.59
CA LYS A 297 -17.01 27.28 -23.95
C LYS A 297 -15.92 26.33 -23.44
N THR A 298 -16.29 25.26 -22.74
CA THR A 298 -15.34 24.26 -22.24
C THR A 298 -14.57 23.59 -23.37
N PHE A 299 -15.22 23.24 -24.48
CA PHE A 299 -14.53 22.72 -25.67
C PHE A 299 -13.54 23.72 -26.25
N ASN A 300 -13.94 24.98 -26.39
CA ASN A 300 -13.07 26.01 -26.93
C ASN A 300 -11.83 26.24 -26.05
N TYR A 301 -11.98 26.19 -24.72
CA TYR A 301 -10.84 26.25 -23.79
C TYR A 301 -9.92 25.03 -23.92
N LEU A 302 -10.47 23.81 -23.90
CA LEU A 302 -9.70 22.58 -24.05
C LEU A 302 -8.95 22.52 -25.39
N MET A 303 -9.58 22.98 -26.48
CA MET A 303 -8.95 23.00 -27.81
C MET A 303 -7.93 24.13 -27.99
N GLN A 304 -8.10 25.25 -27.29
CA GLN A 304 -7.12 26.34 -27.28
C GLN A 304 -5.84 25.89 -26.57
N ASP A 305 -5.97 25.26 -25.41
CA ASP A 305 -4.83 24.72 -24.65
C ASP A 305 -4.18 23.54 -25.43
N TRP A 306 -4.97 22.65 -26.05
CA TRP A 306 -4.44 21.56 -26.88
C TRP A 306 -3.68 22.05 -28.13
N ARG A 307 -4.16 23.11 -28.80
CA ARG A 307 -3.45 23.73 -29.94
C ARG A 307 -2.16 24.44 -29.50
N SER A 308 -2.14 24.99 -28.29
CA SER A 308 -0.93 25.59 -27.70
C SER A 308 0.13 24.53 -27.40
N ILE A 309 -0.27 23.33 -27.02
CA ILE A 309 0.63 22.20 -26.74
C ILE A 309 1.21 21.61 -28.05
N LYS A 310 0.43 21.58 -29.13
CA LYS A 310 0.89 21.04 -30.44
C LYS A 310 1.86 21.97 -31.20
N ASN A 311 1.93 23.24 -30.81
CA ASN A 311 2.74 24.26 -31.47
C ASN A 311 4.05 24.61 -30.70
N ASN A 312 4.40 23.81 -29.69
CA ASN A 312 5.71 23.78 -29.02
C ASN A 312 6.33 22.38 -29.20
#